data_AF-A0A526S5V1-F1
#
_entry.id   AF-A0A526S5V1-F1
#
_cell.length_a   1.000
_cell.length_b   1.000
_cell.length_c   1.000
_cell.angle_alpha   90.00
_cell.angle_beta   90.00
_cell.angle_gamma   90.00
#
_symmetry.space_group_name_H-M   'P 1'
#
loop_
_entity.id
_entity.type
_entity.pdbx_description
1 polymer ?
#
loop_
_entity_poly.entity_id
_entity_poly.type
_entity_poly.pdbx_seq_one_letter_code
_entity_poly.pdbx_strand_id
1 'polypeptide(L)'
;MLQRPQSSPDRSAGEDETRKNGAQDSAERASLTYVSDADPGIRRKRKGKGFAYLGLQGRSVSAATLARIKALAIPPAWTDVWISPDARGHIQATGRDQRGRKQYRYHALWAA
;
A
#
# COMPACT_ATOMS: atom_id res chain seq x y z
N MET A 1 50.35 -14.30 50.20
CA MET A 1 50.26 -13.43 49.01
C MET A 1 48.78 -13.14 48.79
N LEU A 2 48.35 -11.87 48.81
CA LEU A 2 46.91 -11.56 48.88
C LEU A 2 46.18 -11.77 47.55
N GLN A 3 44.95 -12.28 47.62
CA GLN A 3 43.95 -12.16 46.56
C GLN A 3 43.20 -10.84 46.68
N ARG A 4 42.89 -10.18 45.55
CA ARG A 4 41.78 -9.22 45.44
C ARG A 4 41.34 -9.08 43.98
N PRO A 5 40.03 -9.08 43.67
CA PRO A 5 39.51 -9.06 42.29
C PRO A 5 39.03 -7.67 41.83
N GLN A 6 39.12 -7.40 40.52
CA GLN A 6 38.38 -6.42 39.68
C GLN A 6 38.61 -6.87 38.22
N SER A 7 37.71 -6.75 37.22
CA SER A 7 36.29 -6.37 37.20
C SER A 7 35.60 -6.99 35.95
N SER A 8 34.27 -6.81 35.82
CA SER A 8 33.47 -7.30 34.68
C SER A 8 33.31 -6.23 33.56
N PRO A 9 32.37 -6.35 32.61
CA PRO A 9 32.68 -6.60 31.20
C PRO A 9 32.38 -5.42 30.27
N ASP A 10 32.73 -5.53 28.99
CA ASP A 10 32.03 -4.78 27.93
C ASP A 10 31.60 -5.70 26.77
N ARG A 11 30.34 -6.12 26.85
CA ARG A 11 29.51 -6.46 25.68
C ARG A 11 28.44 -5.36 25.63
N SER A 12 28.36 -4.59 24.56
CA SER A 12 27.11 -4.42 23.78
C SER A 12 27.22 -3.34 22.71
N ALA A 13 27.20 -3.74 21.44
CA ALA A 13 26.93 -2.86 20.31
C ALA A 13 26.18 -3.67 19.23
N GLY A 14 24.87 -3.85 19.40
CA GLY A 14 24.07 -4.67 18.48
C GLY A 14 22.61 -4.97 18.86
N GLU A 15 21.98 -4.18 19.75
CA GLU A 15 20.64 -4.52 20.32
C GLU A 15 19.61 -3.36 20.36
N ASP A 16 19.62 -2.42 19.38
CA ASP A 16 18.56 -1.36 19.27
C ASP A 16 17.98 -1.11 17.85
N GLU A 17 18.13 -2.05 16.91
CA GLU A 17 17.52 -1.95 15.57
C GLU A 17 16.25 -2.79 15.37
N THR A 18 16.04 -3.84 16.18
CA THR A 18 14.97 -4.84 15.93
C THR A 18 13.67 -4.64 16.72
N ARG A 19 13.56 -3.66 17.62
CA ARG A 19 12.39 -3.48 18.51
C ARG A 19 11.37 -2.42 18.08
N LYS A 20 11.62 -1.65 17.01
CA LYS A 20 10.77 -0.52 16.60
C LYS A 20 9.68 -0.90 15.57
N ASN A 21 9.94 -1.88 14.70
CA ASN A 21 9.07 -2.24 13.58
C ASN A 21 7.63 -2.60 14.00
N GLY A 22 7.44 -3.61 14.85
CA GLY A 22 6.09 -4.15 15.13
C GLY A 22 5.08 -3.15 15.71
N ALA A 23 5.53 -2.14 16.47
CA ALA A 23 4.67 -1.06 16.96
C ALA A 23 4.33 -0.05 15.86
N GLN A 24 5.29 0.27 14.99
CA GLN A 24 5.09 1.16 13.84
C GLN A 24 4.19 0.51 12.79
N ASP A 25 4.46 -0.75 12.39
CA ASP A 25 3.62 -1.52 11.46
C ASP A 25 2.16 -1.58 11.94
N SER A 26 1.95 -1.77 13.25
CA SER A 26 0.61 -1.77 13.86
C SER A 26 -0.07 -0.39 13.81
N ALA A 27 0.68 0.68 14.11
CA ALA A 27 0.15 2.05 14.10
C ALA A 27 -0.15 2.55 12.67
N GLU A 28 0.69 2.20 11.69
CA GLU A 28 0.45 2.54 10.29
C GLU A 28 -0.72 1.76 9.71
N ARG A 29 -0.90 0.49 10.08
CA ARG A 29 -2.11 -0.30 9.76
C ARG A 29 -3.38 0.29 10.37
N ALA A 30 -3.31 0.72 11.63
CA ALA A 30 -4.41 1.44 12.29
C ALA A 30 -4.72 2.81 11.66
N SER A 31 -3.77 3.35 10.87
CA SER A 31 -3.91 4.61 10.13
C SER A 31 -4.41 4.43 8.68
N LEU A 32 -4.72 3.20 8.24
CA LEU A 32 -5.29 2.95 6.91
C LEU A 32 -6.79 3.24 6.86
N THR A 33 -7.23 3.91 5.79
CA THR A 33 -8.63 4.24 5.59
C THR A 33 -9.42 3.02 5.08
N TYR A 34 -10.54 2.71 5.72
CA TYR A 34 -11.52 1.78 5.17
C TYR A 34 -12.27 2.42 3.99
N VAL A 35 -12.14 1.81 2.80
CA VAL A 35 -12.69 2.29 1.52
C VAL A 35 -13.28 1.11 0.74
N SER A 36 -14.33 1.35 -0.04
CA SER A 36 -15.07 0.35 -0.83
C SER A 36 -15.10 0.71 -2.32
N ASP A 37 -15.23 -0.29 -3.20
CA ASP A 37 -15.37 -0.02 -4.65
C ASP A 37 -16.77 0.46 -5.08
N ALA A 38 -17.69 0.52 -4.12
CA ALA A 38 -18.93 1.27 -4.20
C ALA A 38 -18.72 2.79 -4.05
N ASP A 39 -17.64 3.22 -3.40
CA ASP A 39 -17.40 4.64 -3.14
C ASP A 39 -16.98 5.39 -4.42
N PRO A 40 -17.23 6.72 -4.48
CA PRO A 40 -16.68 7.56 -5.54
C PRO A 40 -15.15 7.42 -5.59
N GLY A 41 -14.62 7.03 -6.75
CA GLY A 41 -13.20 6.77 -6.93
C GLY A 41 -12.76 6.88 -8.38
N ILE A 42 -11.48 6.57 -8.63
CA ILE A 42 -10.87 6.70 -9.94
C ILE A 42 -11.26 5.49 -10.80
N ARG A 43 -11.79 5.74 -12.00
CA ARG A 43 -12.20 4.70 -12.95
C ARG A 43 -11.19 4.62 -14.10
N ARG A 44 -10.81 3.40 -14.49
CA ARG A 44 -9.96 3.14 -15.67
C ARG A 44 -10.83 3.02 -16.93
N LYS A 45 -10.58 3.86 -17.94
CA LYS A 45 -11.26 3.82 -19.25
C LYS A 45 -10.24 3.53 -20.35
N ARG A 46 -10.59 2.66 -21.31
CA ARG A 46 -9.73 2.42 -22.49
C ARG A 46 -9.71 3.68 -23.38
N LYS A 47 -8.52 4.12 -23.81
CA LYS A 47 -8.33 5.27 -24.70
C LYS A 47 -7.26 4.93 -25.75
N GLY A 48 -7.69 4.68 -26.99
CA GLY A 48 -6.81 4.26 -28.08
C GLY A 48 -6.06 2.96 -27.74
N LYS A 49 -4.73 3.00 -27.82
CA LYS A 49 -3.83 1.88 -27.48
C LYS A 49 -3.57 1.69 -25.97
N GLY A 50 -4.10 2.57 -25.10
CA GLY A 50 -3.81 2.55 -23.67
C GLY A 50 -5.03 2.83 -22.78
N PHE A 51 -4.76 3.33 -21.58
CA PHE A 51 -5.77 3.63 -20.56
C PHE A 51 -5.72 5.11 -20.16
N ALA A 52 -6.90 5.69 -19.95
CA ALA A 52 -7.10 6.95 -19.25
C ALA A 52 -7.68 6.67 -17.86
N TYR A 53 -7.36 7.54 -16.90
CA TYR A 53 -7.84 7.46 -15.52
C TYR A 53 -8.65 8.72 -15.22
N LEU A 54 -9.91 8.52 -14.88
CA LEU A 54 -10.87 9.57 -14.59
C LEU A 54 -11.16 9.54 -13.09
N GLY A 55 -10.87 10.62 -12.38
CA GLY A 55 -11.19 10.79 -10.98
C GLY A 55 -12.64 11.20 -10.75
N LEU A 56 -12.90 11.71 -9.55
CA LEU A 56 -14.20 12.23 -9.13
C LEU A 56 -14.71 13.28 -10.12
N GLN A 57 -16.01 13.19 -10.46
CA GLN A 57 -16.67 14.06 -11.45
C GLN A 57 -15.97 14.12 -12.82
N GLY A 58 -15.31 13.03 -13.24
CA GLY A 58 -14.66 12.93 -14.55
C GLY A 58 -13.37 13.75 -14.70
N ARG A 59 -12.86 14.36 -13.62
CA ARG A 59 -11.63 15.15 -13.65
C ARG A 59 -10.42 14.28 -13.97
N SER A 60 -9.43 14.83 -14.69
CA SER A 60 -8.14 14.17 -14.90
C SER A 60 -7.42 13.96 -13.57
N VAL A 61 -6.79 12.80 -13.39
CA VAL A 61 -5.94 12.52 -12.23
C VAL A 61 -4.64 13.33 -12.27
N SER A 62 -4.07 13.65 -11.10
CA SER A 62 -2.77 14.31 -11.01
C SER A 62 -1.63 13.38 -11.46
N ALA A 63 -0.46 13.94 -11.79
CA ALA A 63 0.73 13.17 -12.14
C ALA A 63 1.17 12.22 -11.01
N ALA A 64 1.10 12.65 -9.75
CA ALA A 64 1.41 11.83 -8.57
C ALA A 64 0.42 10.64 -8.43
N THR A 65 -0.88 10.91 -8.60
CA THR A 65 -1.91 9.85 -8.62
C THR A 65 -1.67 8.87 -9.76
N LEU A 66 -1.31 9.34 -10.95
CA LEU A 66 -1.00 8.49 -12.10
C LEU A 66 0.25 7.61 -11.86
N ALA A 67 1.27 8.15 -11.19
CA ALA A 67 2.45 7.38 -10.79
C ALA A 67 2.11 6.26 -9.81
N ARG A 68 1.32 6.56 -8.75
CA ARG A 68 0.79 5.54 -7.82
C ARG A 68 0.04 4.44 -8.55
N ILE A 69 -0.86 4.81 -9.47
CA ILE A 69 -1.66 3.86 -10.26
C ILE A 69 -0.79 2.92 -11.10
N LYS A 70 0.31 3.41 -11.68
CA LYS A 70 1.26 2.56 -12.41
C LYS A 70 1.96 1.57 -11.48
N ALA A 71 2.35 2.00 -10.28
CA ALA A 71 3.00 1.15 -9.28
C ALA A 71 2.10 0.00 -8.77
N LEU A 72 0.78 0.16 -8.78
CA LEU A 72 -0.17 -0.91 -8.41
C LEU A 72 -0.20 -2.12 -9.37
N ALA A 73 0.47 -2.02 -10.54
CA ALA A 73 0.57 -3.08 -11.54
C ALA A 73 -0.79 -3.77 -11.82
N ILE A 74 -1.83 -2.97 -12.08
CA ILE A 74 -3.20 -3.44 -12.33
C ILE A 74 -3.23 -4.10 -13.72
N PRO A 75 -3.46 -5.42 -13.84
CA PRO A 75 -3.36 -6.13 -15.12
C PRO A 75 -4.20 -5.47 -16.22
N PRO A 76 -3.70 -5.38 -17.46
CA PRO A 76 -4.41 -4.72 -18.56
C PRO A 76 -5.71 -5.45 -18.93
N ALA A 77 -5.78 -6.76 -18.65
CA ALA A 77 -6.95 -7.59 -18.90
C ALA A 77 -8.11 -7.38 -17.90
N TRP A 78 -7.92 -6.62 -16.80
CA TRP A 78 -9.02 -6.39 -15.85
C TRP A 78 -10.06 -5.39 -16.39
N THR A 79 -11.34 -5.72 -16.31
CA THR A 79 -12.46 -4.80 -16.58
C THR A 79 -13.00 -4.18 -15.28
N ASP A 80 -13.91 -3.22 -15.41
CA ASP A 80 -14.63 -2.55 -14.29
C ASP A 80 -13.74 -2.02 -13.17
N VAL A 81 -12.53 -1.59 -13.52
CA VAL A 81 -11.49 -1.22 -12.55
C VAL A 81 -11.86 0.07 -11.82
N TRP A 82 -11.96 -0.08 -10.50
CA TRP A 82 -12.00 1.01 -9.52
C TRP A 82 -10.62 1.14 -8.86
N ILE A 83 -10.23 2.36 -8.56
CA ILE A 83 -8.98 2.71 -7.89
C ILE A 83 -9.33 3.70 -6.78
N SER A 84 -8.83 3.45 -5.56
CA SER A 84 -9.03 4.36 -4.44
C SER A 84 -8.44 5.74 -4.75
N PRO A 85 -9.18 6.84 -4.55
CA PRO A 85 -8.63 8.18 -4.66
C PRO A 85 -7.57 8.43 -3.57
N ASP A 86 -7.79 7.88 -2.36
CA ASP A 86 -6.87 7.93 -1.23
C ASP A 86 -5.73 6.92 -1.39
N ALA A 87 -4.50 7.38 -1.17
CA ALA A 87 -3.31 6.54 -1.10
C ALA A 87 -3.27 5.66 0.16
N ARG A 88 -3.91 6.08 1.27
CA ARG A 88 -4.00 5.32 2.53
C ARG A 88 -5.17 4.34 2.60
N GLY A 89 -5.99 4.25 1.54
CA GLY A 89 -7.07 3.26 1.46
C GLY A 89 -6.51 1.84 1.50
N HIS A 90 -6.99 1.01 2.45
CA HIS A 90 -6.51 -0.37 2.61
C HIS A 90 -6.68 -1.21 1.33
N ILE A 91 -7.77 -0.98 0.57
CA ILE A 91 -7.90 -1.39 -0.84
C ILE A 91 -7.42 -0.24 -1.73
N GLN A 92 -6.45 -0.51 -2.59
CA GLN A 92 -5.92 0.45 -3.56
C GLN A 92 -6.62 0.36 -4.92
N ALA A 93 -7.02 -0.83 -5.34
CA ALA A 93 -7.83 -1.02 -6.55
C ALA A 93 -8.66 -2.30 -6.49
N THR A 94 -9.77 -2.33 -7.23
CA THR A 94 -10.52 -3.55 -7.56
C THR A 94 -10.70 -3.65 -9.07
N GLY A 95 -11.08 -4.83 -9.55
CA GLY A 95 -11.46 -5.04 -10.94
C GLY A 95 -12.01 -6.44 -11.15
N ARG A 96 -12.42 -6.74 -12.38
CA ARG A 96 -12.88 -8.06 -12.81
C ARG A 96 -11.80 -8.73 -13.65
N ASP A 97 -11.42 -9.96 -13.35
CA ASP A 97 -10.51 -10.73 -14.21
C ASP A 97 -11.19 -11.23 -15.50
N GLN A 98 -10.43 -11.92 -16.36
CA GLN A 98 -10.96 -12.52 -17.60
C GLN A 98 -12.06 -13.58 -17.36
N ARG A 99 -12.27 -14.02 -16.12
CA ARG A 99 -13.30 -14.97 -15.70
C ARG A 99 -14.45 -14.27 -14.95
N GLY A 100 -14.50 -12.93 -14.95
CA GLY A 100 -15.53 -12.13 -14.26
C GLY A 100 -15.40 -12.08 -12.73
N ARG A 101 -14.34 -12.65 -12.16
CA ARG A 101 -14.13 -12.71 -10.69
C ARG A 101 -13.62 -11.36 -10.20
N LYS A 102 -14.15 -10.87 -9.07
CA LYS A 102 -13.66 -9.64 -8.45
C LYS A 102 -12.28 -9.88 -7.84
N GLN A 103 -11.29 -9.14 -8.31
CA GLN A 103 -9.91 -9.13 -7.83
C GLN A 103 -9.60 -7.82 -7.12
N TYR A 104 -8.62 -7.87 -6.20
CA TYR A 104 -8.21 -6.75 -5.37
C TYR A 104 -6.71 -6.47 -5.51
N ARG A 105 -6.34 -5.20 -5.31
CA ARG A 105 -4.99 -4.74 -4.95
C ARG A 105 -5.11 -4.02 -3.62
N TYR A 106 -4.34 -4.43 -2.63
CA TYR A 106 -4.30 -3.83 -1.30
C TYR A 106 -3.14 -2.84 -1.17
N HIS A 107 -3.19 -1.99 -0.15
CA HIS A 107 -2.03 -1.22 0.29
C HIS A 107 -0.92 -2.18 0.77
N ALA A 108 0.36 -1.82 0.60
CA ALA A 108 1.47 -2.72 0.97
C ALA A 108 1.39 -3.13 2.46
N LEU A 109 1.15 -2.15 3.34
CA LEU A 109 1.00 -2.33 4.78
C LEU A 109 -0.25 -3.16 5.18
N TRP A 110 -1.22 -3.37 4.29
CA TRP A 110 -2.38 -4.20 4.61
C TRP A 110 -2.02 -5.69 4.65
N ALA A 111 -1.06 -6.14 3.85
CA ALA A 111 -0.70 -7.55 3.69
C ALA A 111 0.59 -7.98 4.45
N ALA A 112 1.12 -7.11 5.31
CA ALA A 112 2.36 -7.33 6.08
C ALA A 112 2.21 -8.34 7.23
#